data_AF-A0A5J5L1P9-F1
#
_entry.id   AF-A0A5J5L1P9-F1
#
_cell.length_a   1.000
_cell.length_b   1.000
_cell.length_c   1.000
_cell.angle_alpha   90.00
_cell.angle_beta   90.00
_cell.angle_gamma   90.00
#
_symmetry.space_group_name_H-M   'P 1'
#
loop_
_entity.id
_entity.type
_entity.pdbx_description
1 polymer ?
#
loop_
_entity_poly.entity_id
_entity_poly.type
_entity_poly.pdbx_seq_one_letter_code
_entity_poly.pdbx_strand_id
1 'polypeptide(L)'
;MQIMGWVLAIGATMLVALVLALAAVSIYLAFARINRAGDQPRLIPHPGGRAVEFPVMTASRGNRTLPFHLRHGSPLPGLVRVTPDGLDYRPLRWVHVPADRILCVDVPYPSATAFFTVWVRDEPVVSVMAISRLAAEQCVVELALHHPLTPRAWELVAHRYQGGGYVPRVVSPDVARFS
;
A
#
# COMPACT_ATOMS: atom_id res chain seq x y z
N MET A 1 53.84 -7.29 13.39
CA MET A 1 52.51 -6.63 13.48
C MET A 1 51.64 -6.78 12.23
N GLN A 2 52.18 -7.04 11.02
CA GLN A 2 51.36 -7.17 9.79
C GLN A 2 50.35 -8.33 9.80
N ILE A 3 50.70 -9.50 10.36
CA ILE A 3 49.83 -10.69 10.34
C ILE A 3 48.52 -10.45 11.10
N MET A 4 48.58 -9.77 12.26
CA MET A 4 47.41 -9.42 13.06
C MET A 4 46.45 -8.47 12.31
N GLY A 5 47.00 -7.54 11.53
CA GLY A 5 46.21 -6.61 10.71
C GLY A 5 45.45 -7.32 9.59
N TRP A 6 46.07 -8.30 8.93
CA TRP A 6 45.42 -9.10 7.89
C TRP A 6 44.28 -9.97 8.43
N VAL A 7 44.46 -10.58 9.61
CA VAL A 7 43.41 -11.39 10.25
C VAL A 7 42.19 -10.55 10.61
N LEU A 8 42.40 -9.36 11.17
CA LEU A 8 41.31 -8.44 11.50
C LEU A 8 40.60 -7.92 10.25
N ALA A 9 41.35 -7.58 9.20
CA ALA A 9 40.77 -7.14 7.94
C ALA A 9 39.89 -8.23 7.33
N ILE A 10 40.40 -9.46 7.19
CA ILE A 10 39.64 -10.60 6.62
C ILE A 10 38.40 -10.89 7.47
N GLY A 11 38.53 -10.90 8.80
CA GLY A 11 37.39 -11.10 9.70
C GLY A 11 36.30 -10.04 9.52
N ALA A 12 36.68 -8.77 9.39
CA ALA A 12 35.74 -7.68 9.14
C ALA A 12 35.05 -7.83 7.77
N THR A 13 35.79 -8.17 6.70
CA THR A 13 35.20 -8.37 5.37
C THR A 13 34.22 -9.54 5.34
N MET A 14 34.56 -10.65 6.00
CA MET A 14 33.66 -11.80 6.10
C MET A 14 32.38 -11.46 6.88
N LEU A 15 32.50 -10.68 7.96
CA LEU A 15 31.35 -10.22 8.72
C LEU A 15 30.43 -9.33 7.87
N VAL A 16 31.00 -8.38 7.13
CA VAL A 16 30.23 -7.51 6.22
C VAL A 16 29.53 -8.34 5.14
N ALA A 17 30.24 -9.29 4.51
CA ALA A 17 29.66 -10.18 3.51
C ALA A 17 28.52 -11.03 4.08
N LEU A 18 28.66 -11.55 5.30
CA LEU A 18 27.61 -12.31 5.98
C LEU A 18 26.37 -11.46 6.26
N VAL A 19 26.55 -10.24 6.77
CA VAL A 19 25.44 -9.31 7.03
C VAL A 19 24.70 -8.97 5.74
N LEU A 20 25.42 -8.70 4.64
CA LEU A 20 24.82 -8.43 3.34
C LEU A 20 24.06 -9.65 2.80
N ALA A 21 24.61 -10.86 2.93
CA ALA A 21 23.95 -12.09 2.51
C ALA A 21 22.64 -12.33 3.30
N LEU A 22 22.65 -12.14 4.62
CA LEU A 22 21.45 -12.27 5.46
C LEU A 22 20.39 -11.23 5.11
N ALA A 23 20.80 -9.99 4.84
CA ALA A 23 19.89 -8.94 4.39
C ALA A 23 19.25 -9.30 3.04
N ALA A 24 20.05 -9.76 2.07
CA ALA A 24 19.56 -10.17 0.75
C ALA A 24 18.57 -11.35 0.85
N VAL A 25 18.86 -12.37 1.66
CA VAL A 25 17.96 -13.50 1.90
C VAL A 25 16.65 -13.05 2.53
N SER A 26 16.71 -12.14 3.52
CA SER A 26 15.52 -11.61 4.19
C SER A 26 14.62 -10.85 3.22
N ILE A 27 15.21 -10.03 2.35
CA ILE A 27 14.51 -9.31 1.28
C ILE A 27 13.89 -10.31 0.29
N TYR A 28 14.67 -11.29 -0.17
CA TYR A 28 14.17 -12.32 -1.10
C TYR A 28 12.98 -13.09 -0.52
N LEU A 29 13.06 -13.53 0.74
CA LEU A 29 11.97 -14.24 1.39
C LEU A 29 10.71 -13.37 1.55
N ALA A 30 10.87 -12.07 1.81
CA ALA A 30 9.77 -11.13 1.89
C ALA A 30 9.05 -10.99 0.54
N PHE A 31 9.81 -10.76 -0.55
CA PHE A 31 9.25 -10.69 -1.91
C PHE A 31 8.69 -12.03 -2.39
N ALA A 32 9.36 -13.15 -2.08
CA ALA A 32 8.87 -14.48 -2.43
C ALA A 32 7.55 -14.82 -1.70
N ARG A 33 7.37 -14.37 -0.45
CA ARG A 33 6.10 -14.50 0.27
C ARG A 33 4.99 -13.69 -0.37
N ILE A 34 5.26 -12.48 -0.85
CA ILE A 34 4.29 -11.71 -1.64
C ILE A 34 3.89 -12.48 -2.89
N ASN A 35 4.88 -12.91 -3.68
CA ASN A 35 4.64 -13.60 -4.95
C ASN A 35 3.90 -14.95 -4.75
N ARG A 36 4.13 -15.64 -3.62
CA ARG A 36 3.44 -16.91 -3.29
C ARG A 36 2.06 -16.74 -2.65
N ALA A 37 1.81 -15.65 -1.91
CA ALA A 37 0.48 -15.35 -1.41
C ALA A 37 -0.51 -15.06 -2.55
N GLY A 38 0.02 -14.79 -3.75
CA GLY A 38 -0.73 -14.38 -4.91
C GLY A 38 -1.22 -12.94 -4.73
N ASP A 39 -1.48 -12.28 -5.84
CA ASP A 39 -2.23 -11.01 -5.88
C ASP A 39 -3.67 -11.14 -5.34
N GLN A 40 -3.99 -12.22 -4.62
CA GLN A 40 -5.36 -12.57 -4.29
C GLN A 40 -5.75 -11.94 -2.95
N PRO A 41 -6.78 -11.09 -2.94
CA PRO A 41 -7.36 -10.60 -1.70
C PRO A 41 -7.87 -11.76 -0.84
N ARG A 42 -7.68 -11.65 0.47
CA ARG A 42 -8.15 -12.63 1.44
C ARG A 42 -9.35 -12.07 2.19
N LEU A 43 -10.46 -12.78 2.13
CA LEU A 43 -11.63 -12.46 2.94
C LEU A 43 -11.35 -12.82 4.40
N ILE A 44 -11.61 -11.89 5.30
CA ILE A 44 -11.45 -12.03 6.74
C ILE A 44 -12.83 -11.79 7.40
N PRO A 45 -13.22 -12.62 8.37
CA PRO A 45 -14.44 -12.38 9.13
C PRO A 45 -14.32 -11.07 9.92
N HIS A 46 -15.36 -10.24 9.86
CA HIS A 46 -15.44 -8.97 10.59
C HIS A 46 -16.82 -8.82 11.23
N PRO A 47 -16.95 -8.28 12.46
CA PRO A 47 -18.26 -8.13 13.11
C PRO A 47 -19.25 -7.28 12.30
N GLY A 48 -18.75 -6.24 11.63
CA GLY A 48 -19.53 -5.33 10.78
C GLY A 48 -19.78 -5.82 9.35
N GLY A 49 -19.41 -7.06 8.99
CA GLY A 49 -19.60 -7.61 7.65
C GLY A 49 -18.35 -8.35 7.13
N ARG A 50 -17.88 -7.99 5.93
CA ARG A 50 -16.66 -8.56 5.36
C ARG A 50 -15.50 -7.58 5.51
N ALA A 51 -14.35 -8.08 5.94
CA ALA A 51 -13.08 -7.39 5.76
C ALA A 51 -12.30 -8.07 4.65
N VAL A 52 -11.57 -7.29 3.85
CA VAL A 52 -10.75 -7.82 2.76
C VAL A 52 -9.31 -7.37 2.97
N GLU A 53 -8.40 -8.34 3.09
CA GLU A 53 -6.97 -8.11 3.23
C GLU A 53 -6.27 -8.23 1.88
N PHE A 54 -5.55 -7.18 1.52
CA PHE A 54 -4.75 -7.07 0.30
C PHE A 54 -3.27 -7.07 0.67
N PRO A 55 -2.48 -8.01 0.12
CA PRO A 55 -1.04 -7.89 0.19
C PRO A 55 -0.58 -6.74 -0.72
N VAL A 56 0.37 -5.93 -0.24
CA VAL A 56 0.87 -4.74 -0.95
C VAL A 56 2.39 -4.68 -0.90
N MET A 57 3.02 -4.03 -1.89
CA MET A 57 4.47 -3.79 -1.83
C MET A 57 4.83 -2.89 -0.66
N THR A 58 4.06 -1.84 -0.44
CA THR A 58 4.21 -0.97 0.72
C THR A 58 2.92 -0.23 1.03
N ALA A 59 2.68 0.06 2.31
CA ALA A 59 1.65 0.97 2.78
C ALA A 59 2.25 1.81 3.90
N SER A 60 2.22 3.13 3.76
CA SER A 60 2.82 4.02 4.76
C SER A 60 2.16 5.40 4.79
N ARG A 61 2.52 6.20 5.80
CA ARG A 61 2.13 7.60 5.87
C ARG A 61 2.99 8.43 4.92
N GLY A 62 2.35 9.08 3.95
CA GLY A 62 2.93 10.01 2.99
C GLY A 62 2.66 11.47 3.35
N ASN A 63 3.44 12.39 2.75
CA ASN A 63 3.16 13.82 2.86
C ASN A 63 1.96 14.19 1.97
N ARG A 64 1.05 15.05 2.43
CA ARG A 64 -0.06 15.57 1.61
C ARG A 64 0.40 16.25 0.32
N THR A 65 1.52 17.00 0.38
CA THR A 65 2.06 17.73 -0.78
C THR A 65 2.83 16.82 -1.73
N LEU A 66 3.44 15.75 -1.21
CA LEU A 66 4.22 14.77 -1.98
C LEU A 66 3.81 13.38 -1.51
N PRO A 67 2.65 12.87 -1.96
CA PRO A 67 2.07 11.61 -1.47
C PRO A 67 2.97 10.41 -1.72
N PHE A 68 3.84 10.46 -2.72
CA PHE A 68 4.83 9.44 -3.04
C PHE A 68 6.04 9.45 -2.09
N HIS A 69 6.29 10.56 -1.39
CA HIS A 69 7.38 10.62 -0.43
C HIS A 69 6.95 9.94 0.86
N LEU A 70 7.26 8.65 0.94
CA LEU A 70 7.00 7.80 2.08
C LEU A 70 7.85 8.32 3.24
N ARG A 71 7.27 9.18 4.10
CA ARG A 71 8.01 9.76 5.23
C ARG A 71 8.57 8.65 6.12
N HIS A 72 7.84 7.54 6.25
CA HIS A 72 8.22 6.35 7.01
C HIS A 72 7.93 5.07 6.23
N GLY A 73 8.31 5.04 4.94
CA GLY A 73 8.13 3.86 4.09
C GLY A 73 8.92 2.67 4.62
N SER A 74 8.23 1.65 5.11
CA SER A 74 8.87 0.36 5.33
C SER A 74 9.28 -0.20 3.96
N PRO A 75 10.54 -0.59 3.76
CA PRO A 75 10.95 -1.31 2.55
C PRO A 75 10.36 -2.73 2.52
N LEU A 76 9.67 -3.13 3.59
CA LEU A 76 9.07 -4.44 3.72
C LEU A 76 7.64 -4.45 3.15
N PRO A 77 7.22 -5.61 2.64
CA PRO A 77 5.85 -5.85 2.20
C PRO A 77 4.82 -5.49 3.27
N GLY A 78 3.79 -4.77 2.85
CA GLY A 78 2.69 -4.37 3.70
C GLY A 78 1.48 -5.27 3.57
N LEU A 79 0.52 -5.05 4.47
CA LEU A 79 -0.85 -5.50 4.31
C LEU A 79 -1.76 -4.29 4.44
N VAL A 80 -2.83 -4.28 3.66
CA VAL A 80 -3.93 -3.33 3.79
C VAL A 80 -5.20 -4.14 4.02
N ARG A 81 -6.01 -3.77 5.00
CA ARG A 81 -7.34 -4.33 5.22
C ARG A 81 -8.36 -3.24 5.01
N VAL A 82 -9.28 -3.50 4.10
CA VAL A 82 -10.47 -2.69 3.93
C VAL A 82 -11.54 -3.32 4.81
N THR A 83 -12.08 -2.52 5.73
CA THR A 83 -13.11 -2.94 6.67
C THR A 83 -14.29 -1.97 6.61
N PRO A 84 -15.49 -2.36 7.05
CA PRO A 84 -16.62 -1.45 7.16
C PRO A 84 -16.35 -0.27 8.10
N ASP A 85 -15.49 -0.48 9.10
CA ASP A 85 -15.15 0.53 10.12
C ASP A 85 -14.00 1.46 9.68
N GLY A 86 -13.36 1.17 8.53
CA GLY A 86 -12.28 1.97 7.98
C GLY A 86 -11.16 1.14 7.34
N LEU A 87 -9.94 1.66 7.41
CA LEU A 87 -8.76 1.10 6.76
C LEU A 87 -7.71 0.71 7.79
N ASP A 88 -7.33 -0.57 7.83
CA ASP A 88 -6.11 -0.99 8.52
C ASP A 88 -4.95 -1.12 7.55
N TYR A 89 -3.75 -0.74 7.98
CA TYR A 89 -2.54 -1.05 7.22
C TYR A 89 -1.37 -1.36 8.14
N ARG A 90 -0.42 -2.15 7.63
CA ARG A 90 0.73 -2.63 8.40
C ARG A 90 2.07 -2.28 7.73
N PRO A 91 2.68 -1.13 8.07
CA PRO A 91 4.06 -0.85 7.71
C PRO A 91 5.06 -1.66 8.58
N LEU A 92 4.80 -1.70 9.90
CA LEU A 92 5.56 -2.46 10.91
C LEU A 92 4.62 -3.02 11.99
N ARG A 93 3.67 -2.19 12.42
CA ARG A 93 2.54 -2.53 13.31
C ARG A 93 1.23 -2.18 12.62
N TRP A 94 0.13 -2.78 13.05
CA TRP A 94 -1.19 -2.40 12.54
C TRP A 94 -1.51 -0.97 12.95
N VAL A 95 -2.01 -0.21 11.98
CA VAL A 95 -2.54 1.15 12.16
C VAL A 95 -3.93 1.16 11.58
N HIS A 96 -4.90 1.54 12.41
CA HIS A 96 -6.30 1.69 12.02
C HIS A 96 -6.60 3.15 11.68
N VAL A 97 -7.28 3.38 10.56
CA VAL A 97 -7.84 4.67 10.15
C VAL A 97 -9.36 4.52 10.14
N PRO A 98 -10.06 5.18 11.07
CA PRO A 98 -11.53 5.15 11.12
C PRO A 98 -12.18 5.70 9.85
N ALA A 99 -13.31 5.12 9.46
CA ALA A 99 -14.05 5.47 8.24
C ALA A 99 -14.45 6.96 8.17
N ASP A 100 -14.86 7.56 9.30
CA ASP A 100 -15.28 8.96 9.40
C ASP A 100 -14.15 9.96 9.14
N ARG A 101 -12.90 9.49 9.23
CA ARG A 101 -11.70 10.29 8.98
C ARG A 101 -11.19 10.15 7.55
N ILE A 102 -11.69 9.19 6.77
CA ILE A 102 -11.31 9.00 5.37
C ILE A 102 -12.08 10.01 4.52
N LEU A 103 -11.36 10.96 3.93
CA LEU A 103 -11.93 12.02 3.10
C LEU A 103 -12.21 11.54 1.68
N CYS A 104 -11.26 10.83 1.08
CA CYS A 104 -11.40 10.20 -0.23
C CYS A 104 -10.24 9.26 -0.54
N VAL A 105 -10.41 8.44 -1.58
CA VAL A 105 -9.34 7.65 -2.19
C VAL A 105 -9.00 8.25 -3.55
N ASP A 106 -7.71 8.43 -3.81
CA ASP A 106 -7.20 9.07 -5.01
C ASP A 106 -6.10 8.25 -5.69
N VAL A 107 -6.05 8.35 -7.02
CA VAL A 107 -4.99 7.80 -7.87
C VAL A 107 -4.24 9.00 -8.47
N PRO A 108 -3.12 9.42 -7.86
CA PRO A 108 -2.57 10.75 -8.13
C PRO A 108 -1.95 10.89 -9.52
N TYR A 109 -1.61 9.79 -10.20
CA TYR A 109 -1.03 9.81 -11.54
C TYR A 109 -1.70 8.79 -12.47
N PRO A 110 -2.05 9.18 -13.72
CA PRO A 110 -2.66 8.26 -14.69
C PRO A 110 -1.78 7.04 -15.03
N SER A 111 -0.45 7.19 -14.96
CA SER A 111 0.50 6.11 -15.25
C SER A 111 0.83 5.22 -14.04
N ALA A 112 0.53 5.67 -12.82
CA ALA A 112 0.87 4.95 -11.59
C ALA A 112 -0.21 3.93 -11.23
N THR A 113 -0.42 2.97 -12.13
CA THR A 113 -1.56 2.03 -12.08
C THR A 113 -1.57 1.07 -10.90
N ALA A 114 -0.45 0.89 -10.19
CA ALA A 114 -0.34 0.11 -8.96
C ALA A 114 -0.34 0.98 -7.68
N PHE A 115 -0.46 2.30 -7.81
CA PHE A 115 -0.33 3.23 -6.69
C PHE A 115 -1.63 4.00 -6.46
N PHE A 116 -2.04 4.08 -5.21
CA PHE A 116 -3.16 4.92 -4.79
C PHE A 116 -2.91 5.50 -3.41
N THR A 117 -3.72 6.48 -3.05
CA THR A 117 -3.62 7.21 -1.79
C THR A 117 -4.98 7.30 -1.13
N VAL A 118 -4.99 7.26 0.20
CA VAL A 118 -6.19 7.51 1.01
C VAL A 118 -5.97 8.79 1.78
N TRP A 119 -6.80 9.79 1.50
CA TRP A 119 -6.77 11.08 2.15
C TRP A 119 -7.46 10.99 3.49
N VAL A 120 -6.75 11.36 4.55
CA VAL A 120 -7.22 11.28 5.94
C VAL A 120 -7.31 12.67 6.54
N ARG A 121 -8.43 12.97 7.20
CA ARG A 121 -8.69 14.25 7.85
C ARG A 121 -7.67 14.51 8.97
N ASP A 122 -7.07 15.69 8.93
CA ASP A 122 -6.04 16.17 9.86
C ASP A 122 -4.81 15.25 10.05
N GLU A 123 -4.64 14.25 9.18
CA GLU A 123 -3.50 13.34 9.18
C GLU A 123 -2.75 13.31 7.85
N PRO A 124 -1.50 12.79 7.86
CA PRO A 124 -0.80 12.41 6.65
C PRO A 124 -1.64 11.45 5.79
N VAL A 125 -1.50 11.55 4.47
CA VAL A 125 -2.14 10.61 3.54
C VAL A 125 -1.59 9.20 3.76
N VAL A 126 -2.42 8.19 3.53
CA VAL A 126 -1.93 6.81 3.47
C VAL A 126 -1.61 6.51 2.02
N SER A 127 -0.34 6.25 1.74
CA SER A 127 0.16 5.95 0.41
C SER A 127 0.36 4.45 0.28
N VAL A 128 -0.26 3.85 -0.73
CA VAL A 128 -0.26 2.41 -0.95
C VAL A 128 0.28 2.11 -2.33
N MET A 129 1.32 1.28 -2.37
CA MET A 129 1.82 0.65 -3.59
C MET A 129 1.39 -0.81 -3.58
N ALA A 130 0.41 -1.16 -4.42
CA ALA A 130 -0.01 -2.53 -4.62
C ALA A 130 1.06 -3.34 -5.38
N ILE A 131 0.92 -4.66 -5.35
CA ILE A 131 1.83 -5.60 -6.01
C ILE A 131 1.70 -5.53 -7.53
N SER A 132 0.48 -5.28 -8.00
CA SER A 132 0.15 -5.15 -9.40
C SER A 132 -0.97 -4.13 -9.59
N ARG A 133 -1.15 -3.73 -10.86
CA ARG A 133 -2.30 -2.91 -11.27
C ARG A 133 -3.63 -3.57 -10.89
N LEU A 134 -3.76 -4.88 -11.10
CA LEU A 134 -4.99 -5.61 -10.79
C LEU A 134 -5.28 -5.58 -9.28
N ALA A 135 -4.26 -5.76 -8.44
CA ALA A 135 -4.40 -5.68 -6.99
C ALA A 135 -4.80 -4.26 -6.53
N ALA A 136 -4.23 -3.21 -7.15
CA ALA A 136 -4.65 -1.83 -6.88
C ALA A 136 -6.12 -1.61 -7.28
N GLU A 137 -6.52 -2.04 -8.47
CA GLU A 137 -7.91 -1.95 -8.94
C GLU A 137 -8.87 -2.64 -7.98
N GLN A 138 -8.58 -3.88 -7.55
CA GLN A 138 -9.42 -4.62 -6.60
C GLN A 138 -9.50 -3.93 -5.23
N CYS A 139 -8.38 -3.40 -4.74
CA CYS A 139 -8.36 -2.68 -3.47
C CYS A 139 -9.16 -1.38 -3.54
N VAL A 140 -9.01 -0.61 -4.62
CA VAL A 140 -9.78 0.63 -4.83
C VAL A 140 -11.27 0.34 -5.01
N VAL A 141 -11.63 -0.75 -5.69
CA VAL A 141 -13.04 -1.21 -5.79
C VAL A 141 -13.61 -1.52 -4.42
N GLU A 142 -12.89 -2.25 -3.56
CA GLU A 142 -13.39 -2.55 -2.22
C GLU A 142 -13.48 -1.28 -1.36
N LEU A 143 -12.53 -0.36 -1.49
CA LEU A 143 -12.61 0.95 -0.84
C LEU A 143 -13.80 1.79 -1.33
N ALA A 144 -14.15 1.70 -2.61
CA ALA A 144 -15.27 2.42 -3.20
C ALA A 144 -16.63 2.06 -2.58
N LEU A 145 -16.73 0.86 -1.97
CA LEU A 145 -17.94 0.43 -1.28
C LEU A 145 -18.18 1.20 0.03
N HIS A 146 -17.12 1.75 0.61
CA HIS A 146 -17.13 2.33 1.95
C HIS A 146 -16.74 3.81 1.97
N HIS A 147 -15.99 4.27 0.97
CA HIS A 147 -15.37 5.59 0.96
C HIS A 147 -15.53 6.30 -0.39
N PRO A 148 -15.62 7.64 -0.38
CA PRO A 148 -15.68 8.42 -1.61
C PRO A 148 -14.38 8.30 -2.42
N LEU A 149 -14.52 8.32 -3.75
CA LEU A 149 -13.42 8.27 -4.70
C LEU A 149 -13.28 9.62 -5.43
N THR A 150 -12.05 9.99 -5.80
CA THR A 150 -11.82 11.07 -6.77
C THR A 150 -12.21 10.63 -8.19
N PRO A 151 -12.40 11.55 -9.15
CA PRO A 151 -12.68 11.20 -10.54
C PRO A 151 -11.66 10.23 -11.16
N ARG A 152 -10.37 10.37 -10.84
CA ARG A 152 -9.32 9.48 -11.34
C ARG A 152 -9.39 8.07 -10.75
N ALA A 153 -9.69 7.98 -9.45
CA ALA A 153 -9.94 6.69 -8.81
C ALA A 153 -11.20 6.04 -9.39
N TRP A 154 -12.23 6.83 -9.71
CA TRP A 154 -13.41 6.36 -10.43
C TRP A 154 -13.08 5.88 -11.85
N GLU A 155 -12.22 6.55 -12.60
CA GLU A 155 -11.76 6.10 -13.91
C GLU A 155 -11.05 4.74 -13.82
N LEU A 156 -10.19 4.55 -12.82
CA LEU A 156 -9.53 3.26 -12.56
C LEU A 156 -10.56 2.14 -12.30
N VAL A 157 -11.57 2.42 -11.47
CA VAL A 157 -12.69 1.49 -11.20
C VAL A 157 -13.52 1.25 -12.47
N ALA A 158 -13.87 2.30 -13.20
CA ALA A 158 -14.66 2.22 -14.41
C ALA A 158 -13.96 1.41 -15.51
N HIS A 159 -12.63 1.53 -15.66
CA HIS A 159 -11.87 0.67 -16.58
C HIS A 159 -12.00 -0.81 -16.24
N ARG A 160 -12.04 -1.16 -14.95
CA ARG A 160 -12.29 -2.54 -14.51
C ARG A 160 -13.71 -3.01 -14.87
N TYR A 161 -14.69 -2.12 -14.76
CA TYR A 161 -16.10 -2.41 -15.04
C TYR A 161 -16.54 -2.19 -16.49
N GLN A 162 -15.81 -1.48 -17.34
CA GLN A 162 -16.14 -1.30 -18.76
C GLN A 162 -15.88 -2.55 -19.61
N GLY A 163 -15.20 -3.56 -19.05
CA GLY A 163 -15.31 -4.95 -19.52
C GLY A 163 -16.66 -5.63 -19.18
N GLY A 164 -17.57 -4.93 -18.48
CA GLY A 164 -18.82 -5.47 -17.91
C GLY A 164 -19.94 -4.46 -17.61
N GLY A 165 -20.00 -3.30 -18.30
CA GLY A 165 -21.22 -2.49 -18.44
C GLY A 165 -21.77 -1.73 -17.22
N TYR A 166 -20.96 -1.26 -16.25
CA TYR A 166 -21.45 -0.44 -15.13
C TYR A 166 -20.91 1.01 -15.15
N VAL A 167 -21.81 2.00 -15.07
CA VAL A 167 -21.50 3.43 -14.91
C VAL A 167 -21.98 3.87 -13.52
N PRO A 168 -21.08 4.26 -12.58
CA PRO A 168 -21.50 4.71 -11.27
C PRO A 168 -21.79 6.21 -11.21
N ARG A 169 -22.69 6.59 -10.29
CA ARG A 169 -23.08 7.96 -9.96
C ARG A 169 -21.88 8.79 -9.50
N VAL A 170 -21.64 9.90 -10.20
CA VAL A 170 -20.74 10.98 -9.77
C VAL A 170 -21.30 11.60 -8.48
N VAL A 171 -20.60 11.43 -7.35
CA VAL A 171 -20.91 12.19 -6.13
C VAL A 171 -20.12 13.50 -6.18
N SER A 172 -20.88 14.57 -6.44
CA SER A 172 -20.70 16.03 -6.24
C SER A 172 -19.30 16.69 -6.14
N PRO A 173 -19.14 17.95 -6.63
CA PRO A 173 -17.87 18.58 -7.01
C PRO A 173 -17.05 19.23 -5.87
N ASP A 174 -17.25 18.86 -4.61
CA ASP A 174 -16.56 19.52 -3.49
C ASP A 174 -15.09 19.09 -3.30
N VAL A 175 -14.59 18.15 -4.10
CA VAL A 175 -13.18 17.68 -4.06
C VAL A 175 -12.22 18.59 -4.86
N ALA A 176 -12.73 19.60 -5.56
CA ALA A 176 -11.94 20.51 -6.40
C ALA A 176 -11.01 21.49 -5.63
N ARG A 177 -10.82 21.31 -4.30
CA ARG A 177 -9.98 22.19 -3.46
C ARG A 177 -8.68 21.57 -2.95
N PHE A 178 -8.30 20.38 -3.43
CA PHE A 178 -7.09 19.68 -2.98
C PHE A 178 -6.02 19.49 -4.08
N SER A 179 -5.94 20.43 -5.03
CA SER A 179 -4.83 20.54 -6.00
C SER A 179 -3.88 21.66 -5.62
#